data_AF-A0A2M8F203-F1
#
_entry.id   AF-A0A2M8F203-F1
#
_cell.length_a   1.000
_cell.length_b   1.000
_cell.length_c   1.000
_cell.angle_alpha   90.00
_cell.angle_beta   90.00
_cell.angle_gamma   90.00
#
_symmetry.space_group_name_H-M   'P 1'
#
loop_
_entity.id
_entity.type
_entity.pdbx_description
1 polymer ?
#
loop_
_entity_poly.entity_id
_entity_poly.type
_entity_poly.pdbx_seq_one_letter_code
_entity_poly.pdbx_strand_id
1 'polypeptide(L)'
;MPNKKKQKKGFVEDKMFMTIWHGVVGISYGIVIIFVAINIAASQHVPRVFFDLADGKKDAIVEFLTQAKEVPQFENLFPEVHSVLLQNSEAVYKDSNNRQDQIESLLSLLKSNPESPEVLYSLHLLYSAEKNTELSQMYLQQARAIDPLIGRSSQ
;
A
#
# COMPACT_ATOMS: atom_id res chain seq x y z
N MET A 1 56.57 -31.37 -44.25
CA MET A 1 56.43 -29.90 -44.06
C MET A 1 55.03 -29.59 -43.53
N PRO A 2 54.88 -29.04 -42.32
CA PRO A 2 53.56 -28.74 -41.77
C PRO A 2 52.84 -27.66 -42.60
N ASN A 3 51.56 -27.89 -42.85
CA ASN A 3 50.72 -27.11 -43.77
C ASN A 3 50.40 -25.73 -43.17
N LYS A 4 51.08 -24.67 -43.64
CA LYS A 4 50.96 -23.28 -43.17
C LYS A 4 49.50 -22.76 -43.10
N LYS A 5 48.57 -23.36 -43.86
CA LYS A 5 47.13 -23.02 -43.83
C LYS A 5 46.44 -23.44 -42.53
N LYS A 6 46.81 -24.57 -41.92
CA LYS A 6 46.21 -25.04 -40.65
C LYS A 6 46.65 -24.18 -39.44
N GLN A 7 47.92 -23.75 -39.41
CA GLN A 7 48.43 -22.84 -38.38
C GLN A 7 47.76 -21.46 -38.41
N LYS A 8 47.53 -20.89 -39.61
CA LYS A 8 46.83 -19.60 -39.72
C LYS A 8 45.35 -19.68 -39.30
N LYS A 9 44.67 -20.81 -39.54
CA LYS A 9 43.27 -20.99 -39.17
C LYS A 9 43.05 -21.06 -37.65
N GLY A 10 43.88 -21.83 -36.94
CA GLY A 10 43.82 -21.92 -35.47
C GLY A 10 44.14 -20.58 -34.78
N PHE A 11 45.05 -19.78 -35.35
CA PHE A 11 45.35 -18.44 -34.82
C PHE A 11 44.21 -17.44 -34.99
N VAL A 12 43.41 -17.56 -36.06
CA VAL A 12 42.22 -16.71 -36.28
C VAL A 12 41.07 -17.14 -35.37
N GLU A 13 40.86 -18.45 -35.19
CA GLU A 13 39.85 -19.00 -34.28
C GLU A 13 40.14 -18.61 -32.82
N ASP A 14 41.39 -18.68 -32.37
CA ASP A 14 41.80 -18.29 -31.01
C ASP A 14 41.63 -16.78 -30.75
N LYS A 15 42.01 -15.94 -31.71
CA LYS A 15 41.76 -14.48 -31.63
C LYS A 15 40.29 -14.11 -31.65
N MET A 16 39.49 -14.81 -32.44
CA MET A 16 38.04 -14.59 -32.50
C MET A 16 37.38 -14.99 -31.19
N PHE A 17 37.77 -16.13 -30.61
CA PHE A 17 37.32 -16.57 -29.29
C PHE A 17 37.68 -15.58 -28.19
N MET A 18 38.94 -15.10 -28.15
CA MET A 18 39.34 -14.09 -27.17
C MET A 18 38.51 -12.81 -27.30
N THR A 19 38.26 -12.33 -28.53
CA THR A 19 37.47 -11.10 -28.72
C THR A 19 36.02 -11.28 -28.22
N ILE A 20 35.40 -12.42 -28.51
CA ILE A 20 34.05 -12.74 -28.02
C ILE A 20 34.05 -12.85 -26.49
N TRP A 21 35.06 -13.49 -25.90
CA TRP A 21 35.20 -13.63 -24.45
C TRP A 21 35.29 -12.27 -23.75
N HIS A 22 36.13 -11.36 -24.23
CA HIS A 22 36.21 -10.00 -23.69
C HIS A 22 34.89 -9.23 -23.85
N GLY A 23 34.16 -9.45 -24.96
CA GLY A 23 32.83 -8.89 -25.15
C GLY A 23 31.82 -9.39 -24.11
N VAL A 24 31.77 -10.70 -23.88
CA VAL A 24 30.89 -11.33 -22.87
C VAL A 24 31.24 -10.83 -21.46
N VAL A 25 32.52 -10.79 -21.12
CA VAL A 25 32.99 -10.28 -19.83
C VAL A 25 32.66 -8.79 -19.68
N GLY A 26 32.81 -7.98 -20.72
CA GLY A 26 32.43 -6.56 -20.71
C GLY A 26 30.93 -6.36 -20.47
N ILE A 27 30.09 -7.16 -21.14
CA ILE A 27 28.63 -7.12 -20.95
C ILE A 27 28.24 -7.54 -19.53
N SER A 28 28.86 -8.59 -18.99
CA SER A 28 28.54 -9.05 -17.62
C SER A 28 28.91 -8.00 -16.58
N TYR A 29 30.07 -7.35 -16.70
CA TYR A 29 30.42 -6.21 -15.85
C TYR A 29 29.43 -5.05 -15.99
N GLY A 30 29.00 -4.74 -17.21
CA GLY A 30 27.98 -3.71 -17.46
C GLY A 30 26.66 -4.02 -16.74
N ILE A 31 26.19 -5.26 -16.80
CA ILE A 31 24.97 -5.70 -16.10
C ILE A 31 25.12 -5.54 -14.58
N VAL A 32 26.25 -5.97 -14.01
CA VAL A 32 26.51 -5.84 -12.56
C VAL A 32 26.51 -4.37 -12.15
N ILE A 33 27.15 -3.49 -12.92
CA ILE A 33 27.20 -2.05 -12.62
C ILE A 33 25.79 -1.46 -12.65
N ILE A 34 24.99 -1.78 -13.67
CA ILE A 34 23.59 -1.30 -13.77
C ILE A 34 22.77 -1.83 -12.59
N PHE A 35 22.90 -3.10 -12.26
CA PHE A 35 22.20 -3.70 -11.12
C PHE A 35 22.55 -2.98 -9.80
N VAL A 36 23.83 -2.72 -9.54
CA VAL A 36 24.28 -1.98 -8.35
C VAL A 36 23.74 -0.55 -8.36
N ALA A 37 23.79 0.15 -9.49
CA ALA A 37 23.26 1.51 -9.61
C ALA A 37 21.77 1.58 -9.30
N ILE A 38 20.98 0.62 -9.80
CA ILE A 38 19.55 0.51 -9.49
C ILE A 38 19.33 0.28 -8.00
N ASN A 39 20.09 -0.62 -7.37
CA ASN A 39 19.96 -0.90 -5.93
C ASN A 39 20.31 0.32 -5.08
N ILE A 40 21.35 1.07 -5.44
CA ILE A 40 21.72 2.32 -4.75
C ILE A 40 20.60 3.36 -4.90
N ALA A 41 20.08 3.55 -6.12
CA ALA A 41 18.99 4.50 -6.38
C ALA A 41 17.71 4.12 -5.62
N ALA A 42 17.36 2.83 -5.57
CA ALA A 42 16.23 2.33 -4.79
C ALA A 42 16.44 2.55 -3.27
N SER A 43 17.67 2.34 -2.78
CA SER A 43 18.01 2.53 -1.36
C SER A 43 17.99 4.00 -0.91
N GLN A 44 18.04 4.96 -1.84
CA GLN A 44 17.90 6.39 -1.49
C GLN A 44 16.46 6.78 -1.10
N HIS A 45 15.47 5.91 -1.34
CA HIS A 45 14.05 6.18 -1.07
C HIS A 45 13.51 5.45 0.16
N VAL A 46 14.34 5.22 1.19
CA VAL A 46 13.82 4.70 2.47
C VAL A 46 12.82 5.72 3.05
N PRO A 47 11.56 5.35 3.30
CA PRO A 47 10.56 6.27 3.83
C PRO A 47 11.03 6.88 5.14
N ARG A 48 10.86 8.20 5.30
CA ARG A 48 11.24 8.93 6.52
C ARG A 48 10.63 8.33 7.79
N VAL A 49 9.41 7.79 7.67
CA VAL A 49 8.69 7.08 8.74
C VAL A 49 9.54 5.97 9.37
N PHE A 50 10.40 5.28 8.60
CA PHE A 50 11.28 4.24 9.15
C PHE A 50 12.27 4.79 10.17
N PHE A 51 12.92 5.92 9.86
CA PHE A 51 13.85 6.57 10.77
C PHE A 51 13.13 7.18 11.96
N ASP A 52 11.97 7.80 11.73
CA ASP A 52 11.15 8.36 12.80
C ASP A 52 10.62 7.26 13.75
N LEU A 53 10.33 6.07 13.24
CA LEU A 53 9.97 4.88 14.03
C LEU A 53 11.16 4.37 14.85
N ALA A 54 12.36 4.32 14.25
CA ALA A 54 13.59 3.91 14.93
C ALA A 54 13.98 4.89 16.06
N ASP A 55 13.68 6.17 15.89
CA ASP A 55 13.82 7.22 16.91
C ASP A 55 12.71 7.17 17.98
N GLY A 56 11.74 6.25 17.85
CA GLY A 56 10.63 6.10 18.80
C GLY A 56 9.64 7.26 18.79
N LYS A 57 9.53 8.01 17.68
CA LYS A 57 8.59 9.13 17.59
C LYS A 57 7.15 8.62 17.61
N LYS A 58 6.37 9.12 18.56
CA LYS A 58 4.98 8.71 18.77
C LYS A 58 4.14 8.82 17.50
N ASP A 59 4.26 9.91 16.75
CA ASP A 59 3.46 10.12 15.53
C ASP A 59 3.77 9.08 14.45
N ALA A 60 5.04 8.68 14.29
CA ALA A 60 5.45 7.64 13.35
C ALA A 60 4.97 6.25 13.79
N ILE A 61 4.96 5.97 15.10
CA ILE A 61 4.38 4.74 15.66
C ILE A 61 2.87 4.68 15.37
N VAL A 62 2.15 5.77 15.62
CA VAL A 62 0.72 5.87 15.34
C VAL A 62 0.44 5.72 13.84
N GLU A 63 1.20 6.39 12.98
CA GLU A 63 1.06 6.28 11.53
C GLU A 63 1.30 4.85 11.05
N PHE A 64 2.39 4.22 11.50
CA PHE A 64 2.71 2.83 11.18
C PHE A 64 1.61 1.89 11.62
N LEU A 65 1.16 1.96 12.89
CA LEU A 65 0.12 1.07 13.42
C LEU A 65 -1.24 1.29 12.74
N THR A 66 -1.56 2.53 12.39
CA THR A 66 -2.79 2.89 11.65
C THR A 66 -2.82 2.28 10.26
N GLN A 67 -1.67 2.25 9.56
CA GLN A 67 -1.57 1.60 8.26
C GLN A 67 -1.47 0.08 8.39
N ALA A 68 -0.70 -0.41 9.36
CA ALA A 68 -0.45 -1.82 9.56
C ALA A 68 -1.73 -2.57 9.94
N LYS A 69 -2.62 -2.01 10.77
CA LYS A 69 -3.87 -2.70 11.16
C LYS A 69 -4.81 -3.01 9.98
N GLU A 70 -4.64 -2.35 8.83
CA GLU A 70 -5.48 -2.56 7.65
C GLU A 70 -4.98 -3.69 6.74
N VAL A 71 -3.75 -4.19 6.94
CA VAL A 71 -3.21 -5.30 6.15
C VAL A 71 -3.52 -6.65 6.81
N PRO A 72 -3.97 -7.67 6.04
CA PRO A 72 -4.32 -8.99 6.60
C PRO A 72 -3.20 -9.67 7.39
N GLN A 73 -1.95 -9.37 7.06
CA GLN A 73 -0.77 -9.94 7.71
C GLN A 73 -0.48 -9.34 9.09
N PHE A 74 -1.20 -8.30 9.50
CA PHE A 74 -1.00 -7.65 10.80
C PHE A 74 -1.22 -8.60 11.98
N GLU A 75 -2.12 -9.58 11.83
CA GLU A 75 -2.34 -10.65 12.81
C GLU A 75 -1.04 -11.37 13.21
N ASN A 76 -0.11 -11.51 12.25
CA ASN A 76 1.19 -12.15 12.51
C ASN A 76 2.16 -11.25 13.28
N LEU A 77 1.97 -9.93 13.23
CA LEU A 77 2.77 -8.91 13.92
C LEU A 77 2.15 -8.53 15.28
N PHE A 78 0.88 -8.89 15.50
CA PHE A 78 0.12 -8.48 16.66
C PHE A 78 0.78 -8.87 17.99
N PRO A 79 1.29 -10.11 18.19
CA PRO A 79 1.96 -10.49 19.44
C PRO A 79 3.15 -9.57 19.78
N GLU A 80 3.92 -9.15 18.79
CA GLU A 80 5.10 -8.32 18.94
C GLU A 80 4.75 -6.85 19.21
N VAL A 81 3.68 -6.34 18.58
CA VAL A 81 3.31 -4.92 18.68
C VAL A 81 2.18 -4.65 19.68
N HIS A 82 1.61 -5.69 20.30
CA HIS A 82 0.40 -5.57 21.15
C HIS A 82 0.51 -4.49 22.23
N SER A 83 1.63 -4.47 22.96
CA SER A 83 1.86 -3.52 24.04
C SER A 83 1.93 -2.07 23.53
N VAL A 84 2.62 -1.86 22.41
CA VAL A 84 2.77 -0.55 21.75
C VAL A 84 1.44 -0.09 21.16
N LEU A 85 0.68 -1.02 20.59
CA LEU A 85 -0.66 -0.76 20.07
C LEU A 85 -1.62 -0.33 21.18
N LEU A 86 -1.65 -1.03 22.32
CA LEU A 86 -2.52 -0.65 23.44
C LEU A 86 -2.20 0.77 23.95
N GLN A 87 -0.92 1.10 24.09
CA GLN A 87 -0.48 2.43 24.54
C GLN A 87 -0.89 3.56 23.59
N ASN A 88 -1.04 3.26 22.29
CA ASN A 88 -1.38 4.24 21.26
C ASN A 88 -2.79 4.04 20.69
N SER A 89 -3.58 3.14 21.29
CA SER A 89 -4.86 2.67 20.75
C SER A 89 -5.83 3.81 20.45
N GLU A 90 -5.98 4.76 21.36
CA GLU A 90 -6.85 5.93 21.15
C GLU A 90 -6.49 6.70 19.88
N ALA A 91 -5.20 6.91 19.61
CA ALA A 91 -4.73 7.62 18.42
C ALA A 91 -4.86 6.75 17.15
N VAL A 92 -4.53 5.46 17.25
CA VAL A 92 -4.58 4.50 16.13
C VAL A 92 -6.02 4.23 15.68
N TYR A 93 -6.97 4.22 16.61
CA TYR A 93 -8.39 3.97 16.33
C TYR A 93 -9.25 5.23 16.32
N LYS A 94 -8.65 6.42 16.46
CA LYS A 94 -9.36 7.71 16.54
C LYS A 94 -10.39 7.89 15.43
N ASP A 95 -9.99 7.64 14.19
CA ASP A 95 -10.86 7.81 13.03
C ASP A 95 -12.02 6.81 13.03
N SER A 96 -11.78 5.56 13.47
CA SER A 96 -12.83 4.56 13.61
C SER A 96 -13.80 4.89 14.75
N ASN A 97 -13.28 5.32 15.90
CA ASN A 97 -14.09 5.72 17.05
C ASN A 97 -14.95 6.94 16.71
N ASN A 98 -14.37 7.96 16.08
CA ASN A 98 -15.11 9.15 15.64
C ASN A 98 -16.21 8.80 14.63
N ARG A 99 -15.97 7.85 13.72
CA ARG A 99 -17.01 7.37 12.78
C ARG A 99 -18.12 6.65 13.52
N GLN A 100 -17.78 5.78 14.48
CA GLN A 100 -18.77 5.08 15.30
C GLN A 100 -19.65 6.07 16.08
N ASP A 101 -19.06 7.09 16.70
CA ASP A 101 -19.81 8.15 17.40
C ASP A 101 -20.75 8.93 16.45
N GLN A 102 -20.28 9.21 15.22
CA GLN A 102 -21.12 9.84 14.19
C GLN A 102 -22.27 8.95 13.76
N ILE A 103 -22.03 7.64 13.57
CA ILE A 103 -23.07 6.65 13.25
C ILE A 103 -24.11 6.64 14.37
N GLU A 104 -23.69 6.55 15.63
CA GLU A 104 -24.60 6.53 16.78
C GLU A 104 -25.45 7.81 16.89
N SER A 105 -24.82 8.97 16.66
CA SER A 105 -25.54 10.25 16.62
C SER A 105 -26.58 10.29 15.50
N LEU A 106 -26.23 9.84 14.29
CA LEU A 106 -27.16 9.78 13.16
C LEU A 106 -28.29 8.77 13.39
N LEU A 107 -28.01 7.62 13.99
CA LEU A 107 -29.02 6.64 14.38
C LEU A 107 -29.99 7.23 15.42
N SER A 108 -29.50 8.04 16.37
CA SER A 108 -30.37 8.74 17.31
C SER A 108 -31.25 9.77 16.61
N LEU A 109 -30.71 10.54 15.66
CA LEU A 109 -31.48 11.50 14.86
C LEU A 109 -32.55 10.80 14.02
N LEU A 110 -32.23 9.64 13.45
CA LEU A 110 -33.15 8.83 12.66
C LEU A 110 -34.33 8.31 13.49
N LYS A 111 -34.14 8.05 14.79
CA LYS A 111 -35.26 7.68 15.69
C LYS A 111 -36.30 8.80 15.79
N SER A 112 -35.85 10.06 15.84
CA SER A 112 -36.75 11.22 15.86
C SER A 112 -37.27 11.62 14.47
N ASN A 113 -36.51 11.35 13.42
CA ASN A 113 -36.81 11.75 12.04
C ASN A 113 -36.58 10.57 11.08
N PRO A 114 -37.44 9.55 11.10
CA PRO A 114 -37.20 8.29 10.36
C PRO A 114 -37.20 8.45 8.84
N GLU A 115 -37.82 9.52 8.34
CA GLU A 115 -37.94 9.82 6.90
C GLU A 115 -36.99 10.92 6.43
N SER A 116 -35.90 11.22 7.15
CA SER A 116 -34.90 12.18 6.65
C SER A 116 -33.98 11.51 5.62
N PRO A 117 -34.08 11.85 4.31
CA PRO A 117 -33.22 11.26 3.29
C PRO A 117 -31.76 11.64 3.51
N GLU A 118 -31.47 12.81 4.07
CA GLU A 118 -30.10 13.27 4.36
C GLU A 118 -29.43 12.46 5.48
N VAL A 119 -30.18 12.16 6.55
CA VAL A 119 -29.67 11.32 7.66
C VAL A 119 -29.40 9.91 7.16
N LEU A 120 -30.33 9.33 6.40
CA LEU A 120 -30.17 8.02 5.77
C LEU A 120 -28.98 7.98 4.80
N TYR A 121 -28.82 9.01 3.97
CA TYR A 121 -27.69 9.09 3.05
C TYR A 121 -26.35 9.28 3.78
N SER A 122 -26.32 10.03 4.88
CA SER A 122 -25.13 10.18 5.71
C SER A 122 -24.70 8.85 6.33
N LEU A 123 -25.66 8.05 6.82
CA LEU A 123 -25.40 6.67 7.30
C LEU A 123 -24.85 5.79 6.18
N HIS A 124 -25.39 5.89 4.96
CA HIS A 124 -24.85 5.18 3.80
C HIS A 124 -23.36 5.48 3.57
N LEU A 125 -22.95 6.76 3.63
CA LEU A 125 -21.57 7.18 3.43
C LEU A 125 -20.64 6.62 4.52
N LEU A 126 -21.06 6.68 5.79
CA LEU A 126 -20.25 6.18 6.91
C LEU A 126 -20.08 4.66 6.83
N TYR A 127 -21.15 3.90 6.62
CA TYR A 127 -21.04 2.43 6.47
C TYR A 127 -20.28 2.01 5.21
N SER A 128 -20.32 2.82 4.14
CA SER A 128 -19.49 2.59 2.94
C SER A 128 -18.00 2.73 3.27
N ALA A 129 -17.63 3.75 4.04
CA ALA A 129 -16.25 3.98 4.49
C ALA A 129 -15.74 2.85 5.40
N GLU A 130 -16.62 2.20 6.16
CA GLU A 130 -16.31 1.01 6.97
C GLU A 130 -16.29 -0.31 6.19
N LYS A 131 -16.49 -0.26 4.87
CA LYS A 131 -16.63 -1.44 4.00
C LYS A 131 -17.83 -2.34 4.39
N ASN A 132 -18.77 -1.82 5.19
CA ASN A 132 -20.02 -2.51 5.53
C ASN A 132 -21.05 -2.31 4.42
N THR A 133 -20.88 -3.09 3.35
CA THR A 133 -21.68 -2.97 2.12
C THR A 133 -23.17 -3.21 2.37
N GLU A 134 -23.52 -4.11 3.28
CA GLU A 134 -24.91 -4.47 3.57
C GLU A 134 -25.69 -3.28 4.15
N LEU A 135 -25.23 -2.73 5.28
CA LEU A 135 -25.88 -1.58 5.91
C LEU A 135 -25.80 -0.34 5.02
N SER A 136 -24.68 -0.14 4.35
CA SER A 136 -24.51 0.97 3.42
C SER A 136 -25.56 0.96 2.31
N GLN A 137 -25.81 -0.19 1.68
CA GLN A 137 -26.82 -0.31 0.62
C GLN A 137 -28.24 -0.19 1.16
N MET A 138 -28.51 -0.78 2.33
CA MET A 138 -29.82 -0.67 3.00
C MET A 138 -30.20 0.81 3.22
N TYR A 139 -29.30 1.60 3.81
CA TYR A 139 -29.57 3.02 4.07
C TYR A 139 -29.68 3.86 2.79
N LEU A 140 -28.91 3.55 1.75
CA LEU A 140 -29.04 4.22 0.44
C LEU A 140 -30.40 3.95 -0.21
N GLN A 141 -30.90 2.71 -0.12
CA GLN A 141 -32.21 2.36 -0.64
C GLN A 141 -33.33 3.12 0.09
N GLN A 142 -33.24 3.21 1.42
CA GLN A 142 -34.19 3.99 2.22
C GLN A 142 -34.13 5.47 1.86
N ALA A 143 -32.94 6.06 1.73
CA ALA A 143 -32.78 7.45 1.32
C ALA A 143 -33.43 7.72 -0.05
N ARG A 144 -33.19 6.84 -1.02
CA ARG A 144 -33.71 6.96 -2.40
C ARG A 144 -35.21 6.71 -2.53
N ALA A 145 -35.81 5.97 -1.59
CA ALA A 145 -37.25 5.81 -1.53
C ALA A 145 -37.96 7.14 -1.23
N ILE A 146 -37.26 8.06 -0.57
CA ILE A 146 -37.78 9.37 -0.14
C ILE A 146 -37.34 10.46 -1.12
N ASP A 147 -36.04 10.51 -1.46
CA ASP A 147 -35.49 11.38 -2.50
C ASP A 147 -34.75 10.55 -3.57
N PRO A 148 -35.40 10.25 -4.72
CA PRO A 148 -34.79 9.46 -5.79
C PRO A 148 -33.53 10.08 -6.43
N LEU A 149 -33.28 11.37 -6.24
CA LEU A 149 -32.12 12.07 -6.77
C LEU A 149 -30.93 12.05 -5.82
N ILE A 150 -31.12 11.64 -4.56
CA ILE A 150 -30.05 11.66 -3.56
C ILE A 150 -28.89 10.73 -3.95
N GLY A 151 -27.67 11.29 -3.84
CA GLY A 151 -26.45 10.61 -4.23
C GLY A 151 -26.29 10.39 -5.75
N ARG A 152 -27.09 11.03 -6.59
CA ARG A 152 -26.78 11.16 -8.02
C ARG A 152 -25.97 12.45 -8.23
N SER A 153 -24.71 12.31 -8.62
CA SER A 153 -23.97 13.43 -9.19
C SER A 153 -24.64 13.81 -10.51
N SER A 154 -25.10 15.05 -10.64
CA SER A 154 -25.42 15.65 -11.93
C SER A 154 -24.18 15.56 -12.81
N GLN A 155 -24.23 14.66 -13.80
CA GLN A 155 -23.21 14.60 -14.86
C GLN A 155 -23.24 15.87 -15.69
#